data_AF-A0AAQ4D304-F1
#
_entry.id   AF-A0AAQ4D304-F1
#
_cell.length_a   1.000
_cell.length_b   1.000
_cell.length_c   1.000
_cell.angle_alpha   90.00
_cell.angle_beta   90.00
_cell.angle_gamma   90.00
#
_symmetry.space_group_name_H-M   'P 1'
#
loop_
_entity.id
_entity.type
_entity.pdbx_description
1 polymer ?
#
loop_
_entity_poly.entity_id
_entity_poly.type
_entity_poly.pdbx_seq_one_letter_code
_entity_poly.pdbx_strand_id
1 'polypeptide(L)'
;MALVHDMGECIVGDITPTCGVSKEEKFRRESDAMDSLAKLVDKVSAEEFKSLWEEYEAQNSPESKVVKDLDMFDMILQAHEYEVEMQDPGRLQEFFDSTNGNPPCGNTSA
;
A
#
# COMPACT_ATOMS: atom_id res chain seq x y z
N MET A 1 -3.63 8.00 8.17
CA MET A 1 -2.83 7.41 7.07
C MET A 1 -2.99 5.90 7.00
N ALA A 2 -2.60 5.12 8.01
CA ALA A 2 -2.81 3.66 8.01
C ALA A 2 -4.26 3.24 7.70
N LEU A 3 -5.25 3.97 8.21
CA LEU A 3 -6.67 3.71 7.93
C LEU A 3 -7.14 4.08 6.51
N VAL A 4 -6.36 4.86 5.76
CA VAL A 4 -6.80 5.44 4.48
C VAL A 4 -5.93 5.06 3.29
N HIS A 5 -4.75 4.49 3.51
CA HIS A 5 -3.77 4.25 2.45
C HIS A 5 -4.31 3.29 1.35
N ASP A 6 -4.96 2.20 1.75
CA ASP A 6 -5.61 1.26 0.82
C ASP A 6 -7.10 1.54 0.60
N MET A 7 -7.59 2.72 0.99
CA MET A 7 -9.02 3.03 0.87
C MET A 7 -9.50 3.00 -0.59
N GLY A 8 -8.63 3.33 -1.55
CA GLY A 8 -8.94 3.25 -2.99
C GLY A 8 -9.22 1.82 -3.49
N GLU A 9 -8.68 0.80 -2.82
CA GLU A 9 -8.82 -0.61 -3.21
C GLU A 9 -10.27 -1.11 -3.10
N CYS A 10 -11.12 -0.45 -2.31
CA CYS A 10 -12.54 -0.80 -2.24
C CYS A 10 -13.28 -0.59 -3.58
N ILE A 11 -12.74 0.24 -4.48
CA ILE A 11 -13.26 0.46 -5.83
C ILE A 11 -12.37 -0.22 -6.87
N VAL A 12 -11.05 -0.09 -6.75
CA VAL A 12 -10.08 -0.56 -7.75
C VAL A 12 -9.81 -2.07 -7.65
N GLY A 13 -9.99 -2.64 -6.46
CA GLY A 13 -9.45 -3.93 -6.06
C GLY A 13 -7.97 -3.84 -5.68
N ASP A 14 -7.49 -4.85 -4.95
CA ASP A 14 -6.08 -5.02 -4.59
C ASP A 14 -5.26 -5.36 -5.86
N ILE A 15 -4.45 -4.41 -6.32
CA ILE A 15 -3.57 -4.56 -7.47
C ILE A 15 -2.20 -5.05 -7.00
N THR A 16 -1.99 -6.35 -7.17
CA THR A 16 -0.70 -6.99 -6.86
C THR A 16 0.32 -6.86 -8.01
N PRO A 17 1.63 -7.08 -7.75
CA PRO A 17 2.65 -7.08 -8.81
C PRO A 17 2.38 -8.05 -9.97
N THR A 18 1.61 -9.11 -9.74
CA THR A 18 1.26 -10.11 -10.77
C THR A 18 0.20 -9.62 -11.76
N CYS A 19 -0.50 -8.53 -11.45
CA CYS A 19 -1.56 -7.97 -12.30
C CYS A 19 -1.02 -7.26 -13.56
N GLY A 20 0.29 -7.00 -13.66
CA GLY A 20 0.91 -6.36 -14.83
C GLY A 20 0.50 -4.90 -15.04
N VAL A 21 0.01 -4.23 -13.99
CA VAL A 21 -0.36 -2.82 -14.00
C VAL A 21 0.87 -1.98 -13.63
N SER A 22 1.15 -0.90 -14.38
CA SER A 22 2.26 -0.01 -14.04
C SER A 22 1.96 0.80 -12.77
N LYS A 23 3.00 1.28 -12.08
CA LYS A 23 2.82 2.11 -10.88
C LYS A 23 2.00 3.37 -11.16
N GLU A 24 2.21 3.99 -12.32
CA GLU A 24 1.51 5.20 -12.74
C GLU A 24 0.02 4.93 -12.98
N GLU A 25 -0.31 3.78 -13.58
CA GLU A 25 -1.70 3.40 -13.81
C GLU A 25 -2.39 2.95 -12.51
N LYS A 26 -1.69 2.25 -11.61
CA LYS A 26 -2.19 1.96 -10.25
C LYS A 26 -2.54 3.26 -9.53
N PHE A 27 -1.58 4.19 -9.45
CA PHE A 27 -1.76 5.49 -8.81
C PHE A 27 -2.94 6.26 -9.42
N ARG A 28 -3.05 6.31 -10.75
CA ARG A 28 -4.15 7.01 -11.43
C ARG A 28 -5.51 6.43 -11.05
N ARG A 29 -5.64 5.09 -11.05
CA ARG A 29 -6.89 4.41 -10.68
C ARG A 29 -7.28 4.65 -9.23
N GLU A 30 -6.32 4.56 -8.31
CA GLU A 30 -6.55 4.77 -6.88
C GLU A 30 -6.87 6.24 -6.58
N SER A 31 -6.21 7.18 -7.26
CA SER A 31 -6.55 8.61 -7.15
C SER A 31 -7.98 8.90 -7.63
N ASP A 32 -8.39 8.33 -8.77
CA ASP A 32 -9.77 8.45 -9.29
C ASP A 32 -10.80 7.83 -8.30
N ALA A 33 -10.43 6.74 -7.62
CA ALA A 33 -11.25 6.11 -6.60
C ALA A 33 -11.38 6.99 -5.35
N MET A 34 -10.28 7.55 -4.85
CA MET A 34 -10.28 8.50 -3.74
C MET A 34 -11.13 9.73 -4.05
N ASP A 35 -11.07 10.26 -5.28
CA ASP A 35 -11.94 11.36 -5.74
C ASP A 35 -13.43 10.98 -5.78
N SER A 36 -13.73 9.71 -5.99
CA SER A 36 -15.09 9.20 -5.95
C SER A 36 -15.59 9.06 -4.52
N LEU A 37 -14.75 8.57 -3.61
CA LEU A 37 -15.06 8.43 -2.18
C LEU A 37 -15.20 9.79 -1.48
N ALA A 38 -14.37 10.77 -1.86
CA ALA A 38 -14.43 12.14 -1.37
C ALA A 38 -15.80 12.81 -1.57
N LYS A 39 -16.58 12.38 -2.57
CA LYS A 39 -17.93 12.90 -2.84
C LYS A 39 -19.00 12.37 -1.87
N LEU A 40 -18.67 11.36 -1.06
CA LEU A 40 -19.61 10.68 -0.16
C LEU A 40 -19.56 11.22 1.28
N VAL A 41 -18.57 12.06 1.59
CA VAL A 41 -18.34 12.63 2.92
C VAL A 41 -18.41 14.15 2.88
N ASP A 42 -18.39 14.80 4.04
CA ASP A 42 -18.31 16.26 4.08
C ASP A 42 -16.96 16.75 3.57
N LYS A 43 -16.91 18.03 3.21
CA LYS A 43 -15.75 18.66 2.57
C LYS A 43 -14.47 18.54 3.42
N VAL A 44 -14.58 18.62 4.75
CA VAL A 44 -13.40 18.60 5.63
C VAL A 44 -12.80 17.19 5.64
N SER A 45 -13.63 16.16 5.83
CA SER A 45 -13.16 14.77 5.75
C SER A 45 -12.64 14.40 4.36
N ALA A 46 -13.27 14.89 3.30
CA ALA A 46 -12.82 14.66 1.93
C ALA A 46 -11.39 15.19 1.69
N GLU A 47 -11.12 16.44 2.12
CA GLU A 47 -9.80 17.06 2.01
C GLU A 47 -8.76 16.32 2.87
N GLU A 48 -9.12 15.93 4.10
CA GLU A 48 -8.23 15.19 4.99
C GLU A 48 -7.87 13.80 4.43
N PHE A 49 -8.84 13.02 3.96
CA PHE A 49 -8.59 11.69 3.42
C PHE A 49 -7.70 11.73 2.19
N LYS A 50 -7.97 12.67 1.27
CA LYS A 50 -7.16 12.84 0.08
C LYS A 50 -5.74 13.28 0.42
N SER A 51 -5.57 14.24 1.34
CA SER A 51 -4.25 14.68 1.78
C SER A 51 -3.45 13.55 2.44
N LEU A 52 -4.07 12.76 3.30
CA LEU A 52 -3.40 11.64 3.98
C LEU A 52 -3.00 10.52 3.00
N TRP A 53 -3.84 10.25 2.01
CA TRP A 53 -3.54 9.27 0.96
C TRP A 53 -2.40 9.75 0.05
N GLU A 54 -2.43 11.00 -0.40
CA GLU A 54 -1.35 11.59 -1.20
C GLU A 54 -0.02 11.64 -0.44
N GLU A 55 -0.05 11.94 0.86
CA GLU A 55 1.14 11.91 1.72
C GLU A 55 1.72 10.50 1.86
N TYR A 56 0.86 9.48 1.98
CA TYR A 56 1.29 8.08 1.97
C TYR A 56 1.94 7.72 0.64
N GLU A 57 1.29 7.96 -0.49
CA GLU A 57 1.84 7.63 -1.81
C GLU A 57 3.18 8.33 -2.09
N ALA A 58 3.32 9.58 -1.63
CA ALA A 58 4.54 10.35 -1.82
C ALA A 58 5.71 9.93 -0.92
N GLN A 59 5.46 9.24 0.20
CA GLN A 59 6.47 8.74 1.14
C GLN A 59 7.47 9.82 1.63
N ASN A 60 7.00 11.07 1.77
CA ASN A 60 7.85 12.23 2.05
C ASN A 60 7.91 12.63 3.53
N SER A 61 7.01 12.12 4.37
CA SER A 61 7.00 12.38 5.82
C SER A 61 7.60 11.21 6.62
N PRO A 62 8.12 11.44 7.84
CA PRO A 62 8.47 10.35 8.75
C PRO A 62 7.29 9.40 9.01
N GLU A 63 6.09 9.94 9.17
CA GLU A 63 4.87 9.19 9.42
C GLU A 63 4.52 8.27 8.24
N SER A 64 4.59 8.76 7.00
CA SER A 64 4.33 7.92 5.80
C SER A 64 5.30 6.76 5.63
N LYS A 65 6.57 6.98 5.96
CA LYS A 65 7.60 5.93 5.94
C LYS A 65 7.34 4.87 7.01
N VAL A 66 6.99 5.29 8.23
CA VAL A 66 6.61 4.36 9.30
C VAL A 66 5.38 3.55 8.93
N VAL A 67 4.35 4.17 8.35
CA VAL A 67 3.16 3.44 7.91
C VAL A 67 3.51 2.44 6.81
N LYS A 68 4.45 2.77 5.91
CA LYS A 68 4.90 1.84 4.88
C LYS A 68 5.66 0.64 5.45
N ASP A 69 6.49 0.87 6.47
CA ASP A 69 7.17 -0.21 7.18
C ASP A 69 6.17 -1.11 7.91
N LEU A 70 5.11 -0.54 8.49
CA LEU A 70 4.04 -1.29 9.15
C LEU A 70 3.20 -2.10 8.16
N ASP A 71 2.88 -1.55 7.00
CA ASP A 71 2.21 -2.24 5.87
C ASP A 71 3.02 -3.48 5.43
N MET A 72 4.32 -3.31 5.18
CA MET A 72 5.20 -4.44 4.85
C MET A 72 5.31 -5.48 5.98
N PHE A 73 5.36 -5.02 7.23
CA PHE A 73 5.41 -5.91 8.40
C PHE A 73 4.13 -6.75 8.52
N ASP A 74 2.96 -6.14 8.34
CA ASP A 74 1.68 -6.83 8.39
C ASP A 74 1.60 -7.92 7.30
N MET A 75 2.04 -7.60 6.08
CA MET A 75 2.12 -8.56 4.96
C MET A 75 2.97 -9.80 5.29
N ILE A 76 4.18 -9.63 5.84
CA ILE A 76 5.05 -10.77 6.17
C ILE A 76 4.60 -11.52 7.42
N LEU A 77 3.96 -10.83 8.37
CA LEU A 77 3.34 -11.49 9.52
C LEU A 77 2.21 -12.41 9.07
N GLN A 78 1.34 -11.93 8.17
CA GLN A 78 0.26 -12.74 7.61
C GLN A 78 0.80 -13.93 6.80
N ALA A 79 1.87 -13.73 6.01
CA ALA A 79 2.54 -14.81 5.31
C ALA A 79 3.08 -15.88 6.28
N HIS A 80 3.71 -15.47 7.39
CA HIS A 80 4.16 -16.39 8.42
C HIS A 80 3.02 -17.21 9.04
N GLU A 81 1.92 -16.54 9.40
CA GLU A 81 0.75 -17.20 9.98
C GLU A 81 0.18 -18.27 9.03
N TYR A 82 0.10 -17.97 7.73
CA TYR A 82 -0.34 -18.95 6.74
C TYR A 82 0.61 -20.15 6.60
N GLU A 83 1.93 -19.94 6.61
CA GLU A 83 2.88 -21.05 6.58
C GLU A 83 2.74 -21.98 7.80
N VAL A 84 2.50 -21.40 8.98
CA VAL A 84 2.26 -22.14 10.22
C VAL A 84 0.97 -22.94 10.15
N GLU A 85 -0.13 -22.33 9.69
CA GLU A 85 -1.43 -23.00 9.55
C GLU A 85 -1.40 -24.13 8.51
N MET A 86 -0.73 -23.90 7.38
CA MET A 86 -0.57 -24.90 6.31
C MET A 86 0.45 -25.99 6.64
N GLN A 87 1.22 -25.82 7.72
CA GLN A 87 2.35 -26.69 8.09
C GLN A 87 3.38 -26.83 6.95
N ASP A 88 3.61 -25.75 6.20
CA ASP A 88 4.50 -25.71 5.04
C ASP A 88 5.49 -24.52 5.14
N PRO A 89 6.54 -24.65 5.97
CA PRO A 89 7.47 -23.56 6.23
C PRO A 89 8.24 -23.13 4.98
N GLY A 90 8.35 -21.83 4.73
CA GLY A 90 9.03 -21.26 3.58
C GLY A 90 8.24 -21.30 2.26
N ARG A 91 6.98 -21.74 2.29
CA ARG A 91 6.08 -21.74 1.12
C ARG A 91 5.86 -20.34 0.54
N LEU A 92 5.88 -19.31 1.39
CA LEU A 92 5.59 -17.91 1.07
C LEU A 92 6.84 -17.03 1.24
N GLN A 93 8.04 -17.63 1.09
CA GLN A 93 9.33 -16.93 1.21
C GLN A 93 9.45 -15.69 0.30
N GLU A 94 8.78 -15.70 -0.85
CA GLU A 94 8.77 -14.56 -1.78
C GLU A 94 8.28 -13.25 -1.14
N PHE A 95 7.35 -13.32 -0.18
CA PHE A 95 6.85 -12.16 0.55
C PHE A 95 7.93 -11.57 1.46
N PHE A 96 8.70 -12.40 2.15
CA PHE A 96 9.83 -11.96 2.97
C PHE A 96 10.94 -11.37 2.11
N ASP A 97 11.28 -12.04 1.01
CA ASP A 97 12.34 -11.58 0.10
C ASP A 97 11.99 -10.23 -0.53
N SER A 98 10.70 -9.96 -0.79
CA SER A 98 10.22 -8.67 -1.31
C SER A 98 10.48 -7.49 -0.37
N THR A 99 10.70 -7.73 0.92
CA THR A 99 11.02 -6.68 1.91
C THR A 99 12.51 -6.34 1.96
N ASN A 100 13.38 -7.19 1.40
CA ASN A 100 14.82 -6.98 1.39
C ASN A 100 15.23 -5.95 0.32
N GLY A 101 15.02 -4.67 0.61
CA GLY A 101 15.72 -3.57 -0.08
C GLY A 101 14.88 -2.61 -0.93
N ASN A 102 13.97 -1.85 -0.31
CA ASN A 102 13.64 -0.51 -0.80
C ASN A 102 13.78 0.51 0.34
N PRO A 103 14.95 1.17 0.49
CA PRO A 103 15.07 2.30 1.41
C PRO A 103 14.12 3.44 0.99
N PRO A 104 13.54 4.18 1.95
CA PRO A 104 12.66 5.29 1.65
C PRO A 104 13.49 6.45 1.08
N CYS A 105 13.30 6.70 -0.22
CA CYS A 105 13.95 7.72 -1.08
C CYS A 105 15.36 7.36 -1.61
N GLY A 106 15.45 7.01 -2.90
CA GLY A 106 16.71 7.00 -3.66
C GLY A 106 16.60 6.33 -5.04
N ASN A 107 16.46 7.15 -6.08
CA ASN A 107 16.54 6.88 -7.52
C ASN A 107 17.23 5.57 -8.02
N THR A 108 16.50 4.90 -8.92
CA THR A 108 16.89 4.29 -10.22
C THR A 108 18.08 3.31 -10.34
N SER A 109 17.77 2.22 -11.07
CA SER A 109 18.62 1.48 -12.02
C SER A 109 19.61 0.45 -11.47
N ALA A 110 19.24 -0.82 -11.56
CA ALA A 110 19.90 -1.84 -12.40
C ALA A 110 18.97 -3.03 -12.60
#